data_AF-A0A7C6IUC6-F1
#
_entry.id   AF-A0A7C6IUC6-F1
#
_cell.length_a   1.000
_cell.length_b   1.000
_cell.length_c   1.000
_cell.angle_alpha   90.00
_cell.angle_beta   90.00
_cell.angle_gamma   90.00
#
_symmetry.space_group_name_H-M   'P 1'
#
loop_
_entity.id
_entity.type
_entity.pdbx_description
1 polymer ?
#
loop_
_entity_poly.entity_id
_entity_poly.type
_entity_poly.pdbx_seq_one_letter_code
_entity_poly.pdbx_strand_id
1 'polypeptide(L)'
;MIFVRYGPRYMTIRTDNETYLKDILIEKFNGIKTSFDDAIQFSKEGDTVVFIAPTGIANTTIEDASHIILIRLGSSLILSRFINLGICDLVDRIAFGPGLLIMRIPESGEKVIEKIQEKYNGKIINLVDGINEGESSDTLINFSYHPLRDQISKHDVIAHLLVNEPVNEVYNNLRRDAVLYITSAIEDTQWYEVRINIYDIWGKYDIHYKRLITVLRDMEAGLVLGESWTLDHAIALLSVPVYQIKLFTMLNPVEIKEILMGLEYDSQGNRLGDFDIYYKNSKIYGNRIIKKRFSSKEEAGKMFRSKLFSRITPEAQKELMLLEENLIKNHS
;
A
#
# COMPACT_ATOMS: atom_id res chain seq x y z
N MET A 1 -0.82 4.47 8.16
CA MET A 1 0.25 3.72 7.46
C MET A 1 -0.03 2.24 7.55
N ILE A 2 0.11 1.49 6.45
CA ILE A 2 -0.01 0.04 6.43
C ILE A 2 1.39 -0.52 6.23
N PHE A 3 1.78 -1.50 7.04
CA PHE A 3 3.10 -2.13 6.95
C PHE A 3 3.04 -3.57 6.44
N VAL A 4 1.89 -4.24 6.57
CA VAL A 4 1.71 -5.62 6.13
C VAL A 4 0.30 -5.79 5.58
N ARG A 5 0.17 -6.49 4.45
CA ARG A 5 -1.11 -6.95 3.90
C ARG A 5 -1.01 -8.38 3.39
N TYR A 6 -2.14 -9.01 3.13
CA TYR A 6 -2.19 -10.29 2.41
C TYR A 6 -1.94 -10.07 0.90
N GLY A 7 -1.31 -11.05 0.27
CA GLY A 7 -1.30 -11.24 -1.18
C GLY A 7 -2.43 -12.17 -1.64
N PRO A 8 -2.44 -12.58 -2.92
CA PRO A 8 -3.33 -13.64 -3.39
C PRO A 8 -3.08 -14.97 -2.68
N ARG A 9 -4.08 -15.85 -2.71
CA ARG A 9 -3.92 -17.26 -2.37
C ARG A 9 -3.52 -18.06 -3.61
N TYR A 10 -2.58 -18.99 -3.43
CA TYR A 10 -2.21 -19.97 -4.44
C TYR A 10 -2.99 -21.26 -4.23
N MET A 11 -3.73 -21.70 -5.24
CA MET A 11 -4.51 -22.94 -5.22
C MET A 11 -4.14 -23.77 -6.43
N THR A 12 -3.81 -25.04 -6.22
CA THR A 12 -3.57 -26.01 -7.28
C THR A 12 -4.74 -26.98 -7.33
N ILE A 13 -5.28 -27.22 -8.52
CA ILE A 13 -6.34 -28.18 -8.78
C ILE A 13 -5.83 -29.23 -9.76
N ARG A 14 -5.89 -30.49 -9.35
CA ARG A 14 -5.52 -31.64 -10.18
C ARG A 14 -6.73 -32.28 -10.81
N THR A 15 -6.63 -32.55 -12.10
CA THR A 15 -7.74 -33.11 -12.89
C THR A 15 -7.20 -33.84 -14.11
N ASP A 16 -7.90 -34.88 -14.55
CA ASP A 16 -7.66 -35.53 -15.85
C ASP A 16 -8.32 -34.76 -17.01
N ASN A 17 -9.13 -33.73 -16.71
CA ASN A 17 -9.88 -32.98 -17.70
C ASN A 17 -9.59 -31.47 -17.61
N GLU A 18 -8.31 -31.13 -17.76
CA GLU A 18 -7.75 -29.79 -17.56
C GLU A 18 -8.43 -28.72 -18.43
N THR A 19 -8.68 -29.02 -19.70
CA THR A 19 -9.30 -28.07 -20.64
C THR A 19 -10.75 -27.77 -20.25
N TYR A 20 -11.52 -28.78 -19.86
CA TYR A 20 -12.90 -28.60 -19.44
C TYR A 20 -13.01 -27.85 -18.11
N LEU A 21 -12.16 -28.18 -17.14
CA LEU A 21 -12.10 -27.45 -15.88
C LEU A 21 -11.72 -25.98 -16.10
N LYS A 22 -10.74 -25.71 -16.96
CA LYS A 22 -10.34 -24.35 -17.35
C LYS A 22 -11.53 -23.56 -17.90
N ASP A 23 -12.32 -24.15 -18.80
CA ASP A 23 -13.49 -23.47 -19.39
C ASP A 23 -14.56 -23.18 -18.32
N ILE A 24 -14.81 -24.12 -17.39
CA ILE A 24 -15.71 -23.89 -16.25
C ILE A 24 -15.23 -22.75 -15.36
N LEU A 25 -13.94 -22.70 -15.03
CA LEU A 25 -13.37 -21.63 -14.20
C LEU A 25 -13.50 -20.26 -14.87
N ILE A 26 -13.32 -20.19 -16.19
CA ILE A 26 -13.51 -18.94 -16.93
C ILE A 26 -14.98 -18.53 -16.94
N GLU A 27 -15.90 -19.43 -17.30
CA GLU A 27 -17.31 -19.10 -17.53
C GLU A 27 -18.14 -18.95 -16.24
N LYS A 28 -17.90 -19.80 -15.23
CA LYS A 28 -18.73 -19.86 -14.00
C LYS A 28 -18.11 -19.12 -12.83
N PHE A 29 -16.80 -18.90 -12.85
CA PHE A 29 -16.08 -18.20 -11.79
C PHE A 29 -15.56 -16.82 -12.25
N ASN A 30 -15.87 -16.40 -13.48
CA ASN A 30 -15.33 -15.19 -14.11
C ASN A 30 -13.79 -15.20 -14.05
N GLY A 31 -13.19 -16.37 -14.24
CA GLY A 31 -11.75 -16.56 -14.24
C GLY A 31 -11.10 -15.92 -15.45
N ILE A 32 -9.91 -15.35 -15.25
CA ILE A 32 -9.12 -14.73 -16.30
C ILE A 32 -7.93 -15.66 -16.58
N LYS A 33 -7.89 -16.26 -17.77
CA LYS A 33 -6.70 -17.00 -18.21
C LYS A 33 -5.52 -16.05 -18.35
N THR A 34 -4.39 -16.41 -17.75
CA THR A 34 -3.26 -15.51 -17.61
C THR A 34 -1.94 -16.28 -17.58
N SER A 35 -0.81 -15.56 -17.58
CA SER A 35 0.51 -16.10 -17.29
C SER A 35 0.79 -16.01 -15.78
N PHE A 36 1.83 -16.67 -15.29
CA PHE A 36 2.24 -16.53 -13.89
C PHE A 36 2.62 -15.08 -13.55
N ASP A 37 3.45 -14.46 -14.39
CA ASP A 37 3.93 -13.09 -14.14
C ASP A 37 2.76 -12.08 -14.15
N ASP A 38 1.82 -12.22 -15.10
CA ASP A 38 0.61 -11.39 -15.14
C ASP A 38 -0.30 -11.66 -13.94
N ALA A 39 -0.43 -12.91 -13.49
CA ALA A 39 -1.22 -13.24 -12.30
C ALA A 39 -0.68 -12.54 -11.05
N ILE A 40 0.64 -12.59 -10.85
CA ILE A 40 1.31 -11.89 -9.74
C ILE A 40 1.10 -10.39 -9.88
N GLN A 41 1.35 -9.83 -11.07
CA GLN A 41 1.21 -8.41 -11.31
C GLN A 41 -0.21 -7.92 -11.06
N PHE A 42 -1.24 -8.62 -11.55
CA PHE A 42 -2.61 -8.12 -11.55
C PHE A 42 -3.45 -8.54 -10.35
N SER A 43 -2.99 -9.51 -9.55
CA SER A 43 -3.68 -9.97 -8.35
C SER A 43 -3.70 -8.91 -7.23
N LYS A 44 -4.68 -9.06 -6.33
CA LYS A 44 -4.89 -8.23 -5.14
C LYS A 44 -5.15 -9.11 -3.92
N GLU A 45 -5.23 -8.47 -2.76
CA GLU A 45 -5.72 -9.10 -1.54
C GLU A 45 -7.12 -9.70 -1.76
N GLY A 46 -7.29 -10.96 -1.35
CA GLY A 46 -8.55 -11.70 -1.50
C GLY A 46 -8.73 -12.40 -2.86
N ASP A 47 -7.82 -12.21 -3.82
CA ASP A 47 -7.82 -12.98 -5.06
C ASP A 47 -7.23 -14.38 -4.86
N THR A 48 -7.54 -15.29 -5.78
CA THR A 48 -6.93 -16.62 -5.85
C THR A 48 -6.32 -16.84 -7.23
N VAL A 49 -5.04 -17.22 -7.26
CA VAL A 49 -4.36 -17.71 -8.46
C VAL A 49 -4.50 -19.24 -8.47
N VAL A 50 -5.19 -19.75 -9.48
CA VAL A 50 -5.47 -21.17 -9.63
C VAL A 50 -4.54 -21.78 -10.69
N PHE A 51 -3.79 -22.79 -10.29
CA PHE A 51 -2.97 -23.63 -11.15
C PHE A 51 -3.74 -24.92 -11.46
N ILE A 52 -3.98 -25.20 -12.74
CA ILE A 52 -4.53 -26.49 -13.18
C ILE A 52 -3.37 -27.37 -13.61
N ALA A 53 -3.30 -28.58 -13.05
CA ALA A 53 -2.23 -29.53 -13.32
C ALA A 53 -2.77 -30.94 -13.54
N PRO A 54 -2.04 -31.81 -14.25
CA PRO A 54 -2.42 -33.21 -14.42
C PRO A 54 -2.39 -33.97 -13.08
N THR A 55 -3.08 -35.11 -13.05
CA THR A 55 -3.02 -36.08 -11.94
C THR A 55 -1.67 -36.81 -11.90
N GLY A 56 -1.38 -37.50 -10.79
CA GLY A 56 -0.18 -38.34 -10.65
C GLY A 56 1.13 -37.61 -10.30
N ILE A 57 1.12 -36.27 -10.23
CA ILE A 57 2.25 -35.47 -9.72
C ILE A 57 2.11 -35.30 -8.21
N ALA A 58 3.16 -35.57 -7.43
CA ALA A 58 3.12 -35.47 -5.97
C ALA A 58 3.10 -34.01 -5.49
N ASN A 59 4.07 -33.21 -5.94
CA ASN A 59 4.23 -31.78 -5.63
C ASN A 59 4.11 -31.01 -6.94
N THR A 60 3.18 -30.07 -7.02
CA THR A 60 2.97 -29.31 -8.26
C THR A 60 3.83 -28.07 -8.20
N THR A 61 4.77 -27.95 -9.13
CA THR A 61 5.45 -26.67 -9.36
C THR A 61 4.61 -25.80 -10.29
N ILE A 62 4.87 -24.49 -10.32
CA ILE A 62 4.22 -23.56 -11.25
C ILE A 62 4.40 -24.02 -12.71
N GLU A 63 5.54 -24.64 -13.02
CA GLU A 63 5.89 -25.13 -14.35
C GLU A 63 5.06 -26.35 -14.79
N ASP A 64 4.55 -27.14 -13.84
CA ASP A 64 3.67 -28.28 -14.13
C ASP A 64 2.23 -27.84 -14.47
N ALA A 65 1.90 -26.56 -14.26
CA ALA A 65 0.56 -26.06 -14.51
C ALA A 65 0.31 -25.88 -16.01
N SER A 66 -0.67 -26.61 -16.55
CA SER A 66 -1.10 -26.45 -17.94
C SER A 66 -1.87 -25.15 -18.17
N HIS A 67 -2.59 -24.69 -17.15
CA HIS A 67 -3.35 -23.45 -17.17
C HIS A 67 -3.23 -22.70 -15.85
N ILE A 68 -3.07 -21.38 -15.96
CA ILE A 68 -3.08 -20.45 -14.81
C ILE A 68 -4.28 -19.52 -14.98
N ILE A 69 -5.14 -19.51 -13.97
CA ILE A 69 -6.38 -18.73 -13.96
C ILE A 69 -6.37 -17.80 -12.74
N LEU A 70 -6.49 -16.50 -12.97
CA LEU A 70 -6.72 -15.53 -11.91
C LEU A 70 -8.22 -15.42 -11.66
N ILE A 71 -8.65 -15.68 -10.42
CA ILE A 71 -10.05 -15.55 -10.01
C ILE A 71 -10.14 -14.48 -8.93
N ARG A 72 -11.01 -13.48 -9.15
CA ARG A 72 -11.25 -12.35 -8.22
C ARG A 72 -12.16 -12.75 -7.04
N LEU A 73 -11.90 -13.92 -6.46
CA LEU A 73 -12.64 -14.49 -5.35
C LEU A 73 -11.66 -15.18 -4.39
N GLY A 74 -11.99 -15.12 -3.09
CA GLY A 74 -11.27 -15.89 -2.08
C GLY A 74 -11.45 -17.39 -2.28
N SER A 75 -10.44 -18.16 -1.88
CA SER A 75 -10.40 -19.61 -2.08
C SER A 75 -11.60 -20.35 -1.49
N SER A 76 -12.09 -19.93 -0.33
CA SER A 76 -13.27 -20.53 0.32
C SER A 76 -14.55 -20.38 -0.52
N LEU A 77 -14.72 -19.23 -1.20
CA LEU A 77 -15.85 -18.99 -2.09
C LEU A 77 -15.74 -19.82 -3.37
N ILE A 78 -14.52 -20.01 -3.89
CA ILE A 78 -14.25 -20.90 -5.02
C ILE A 78 -14.66 -22.33 -4.63
N LEU A 79 -14.14 -22.85 -3.52
CA LEU A 79 -14.47 -24.21 -3.04
C LEU A 79 -15.97 -24.40 -2.80
N SER A 80 -16.64 -23.41 -2.19
CA SER A 80 -18.10 -23.44 -1.99
C SER A 80 -18.85 -23.54 -3.32
N ARG A 81 -18.42 -22.79 -4.35
CA ARG A 81 -19.02 -22.86 -5.69
C ARG A 81 -18.75 -24.20 -6.38
N PHE A 82 -17.58 -24.81 -6.21
CA PHE A 82 -17.32 -26.17 -6.72
C PHE A 82 -18.35 -27.17 -6.20
N ILE A 83 -18.59 -27.14 -4.89
CA ILE A 83 -19.57 -28.01 -4.22
C ILE A 83 -20.98 -27.73 -4.76
N ASN A 84 -21.39 -26.45 -4.81
CA ASN A 84 -22.75 -26.07 -5.21
C ASN A 84 -23.04 -26.30 -6.70
N LEU A 85 -22.02 -26.27 -7.56
CA LEU A 85 -22.16 -26.60 -8.98
C LEU A 85 -22.11 -28.11 -9.25
N GLY A 86 -21.78 -28.94 -8.25
CA GLY A 86 -21.67 -30.39 -8.41
C GLY A 86 -20.50 -30.81 -9.31
N ILE A 87 -19.43 -30.00 -9.38
CA ILE A 87 -18.29 -30.24 -10.26
C ILE A 87 -17.09 -30.86 -9.53
N CYS A 88 -17.28 -31.32 -8.29
CA CYS A 88 -16.24 -31.97 -7.50
C CYS A 88 -15.70 -33.25 -8.15
N ASP A 89 -16.52 -33.97 -8.92
CA ASP A 89 -16.11 -35.20 -9.62
C ASP A 89 -15.06 -34.94 -10.73
N LEU A 90 -14.88 -33.68 -11.13
CA LEU A 90 -13.82 -33.28 -12.08
C LEU A 90 -12.47 -33.11 -11.39
N VAL A 91 -12.41 -33.13 -10.06
CA VAL A 91 -11.22 -32.79 -9.29
C VAL A 91 -10.71 -34.02 -8.55
N ASP A 92 -9.48 -34.41 -8.85
CA ASP A 92 -8.76 -35.45 -8.11
C ASP A 92 -8.28 -34.92 -6.75
N ARG A 93 -7.64 -33.74 -6.76
CA ARG A 93 -7.08 -33.14 -5.55
C ARG A 93 -7.02 -31.62 -5.66
N ILE A 94 -7.26 -30.96 -4.53
CA ILE A 94 -6.96 -29.53 -4.35
C ILE A 94 -5.86 -29.40 -3.30
N ALA A 95 -4.87 -28.58 -3.58
CA ALA A 95 -3.81 -28.21 -2.65
C ALA A 95 -3.67 -26.69 -2.60
N PHE A 96 -3.30 -26.16 -1.44
CA PHE A 96 -2.95 -24.76 -1.30
C PHE A 96 -1.44 -24.62 -1.16
N GLY A 97 -0.88 -23.64 -1.85
CA GLY A 97 0.49 -23.17 -1.61
C GLY A 97 0.57 -22.31 -0.34
N PRO A 98 1.73 -21.67 -0.11
CA PRO A 98 1.94 -20.85 1.08
C PRO A 98 0.98 -19.66 1.08
N GLY A 99 0.64 -19.17 2.27
CA GLY A 99 0.01 -17.88 2.38
C GLY A 99 0.99 -16.78 1.99
N LEU A 100 0.54 -15.82 1.19
CA LEU A 100 1.37 -14.71 0.78
C LEU A 100 1.11 -13.48 1.66
N LEU A 101 2.17 -12.92 2.21
CA LEU A 101 2.17 -11.60 2.84
C LEU A 101 3.05 -10.66 2.04
N ILE A 102 2.69 -9.38 2.03
CA ILE A 102 3.55 -8.32 1.52
C ILE A 102 3.79 -7.32 2.64
N MET A 103 5.06 -7.12 2.97
CA MET A 103 5.51 -6.21 4.02
C MET A 103 6.26 -5.02 3.41
N ARG A 104 5.83 -3.81 3.76
CA ARG A 104 6.53 -2.59 3.42
C ARG A 104 7.63 -2.31 4.42
N ILE A 105 8.83 -2.08 3.92
CA ILE A 105 9.99 -1.68 4.72
C ILE A 105 10.58 -0.37 4.16
N PRO A 106 11.37 0.39 4.93
CA PRO A 106 12.12 1.53 4.41
C PRO A 106 13.25 1.10 3.46
N GLU A 107 13.73 2.01 2.62
CA GLU A 107 14.85 1.76 1.67
C GLU A 107 16.16 1.34 2.37
N SER A 108 16.40 1.77 3.62
CA SER A 108 17.55 1.28 4.41
C SER A 108 17.23 0.05 5.28
N GLY A 109 16.05 -0.54 5.07
CA GLY A 109 15.44 -1.51 5.97
C GLY A 109 15.91 -2.94 5.81
N GLU A 110 17.03 -3.23 5.16
CA GLU A 110 17.49 -4.62 4.94
C GLU A 110 17.63 -5.39 6.28
N LYS A 111 18.07 -4.72 7.35
CA LYS A 111 18.12 -5.28 8.72
C LYS A 111 16.74 -5.70 9.26
N VAL A 112 15.62 -5.19 8.71
CA VAL A 112 14.27 -5.64 9.06
C VAL A 112 14.10 -7.09 8.62
N ILE A 113 14.58 -7.42 7.41
CA ILE A 113 14.46 -8.76 6.83
C ILE A 113 15.26 -9.74 7.68
N GLU A 114 16.49 -9.39 8.07
CA GLU A 114 17.35 -10.20 8.95
C GLU A 114 16.67 -10.52 10.29
N LYS A 115 16.11 -9.52 10.98
CA LYS A 115 15.43 -9.73 12.26
C LYS A 115 14.18 -10.60 12.15
N ILE A 116 13.43 -10.45 11.05
CA ILE A 116 12.25 -11.29 10.80
C ILE A 116 12.71 -12.71 10.47
N GLN A 117 13.76 -12.86 9.66
CA GLN A 117 14.38 -14.14 9.34
C GLN A 117 14.83 -14.87 10.62
N GLU A 118 15.54 -14.19 11.51
CA GLU A 118 16.01 -14.77 12.79
C GLU A 118 14.84 -15.21 13.67
N LYS A 119 13.80 -14.36 13.83
CA LYS A 119 12.65 -14.69 14.68
C LYS A 119 11.92 -15.94 14.21
N TYR A 120 11.70 -16.04 12.90
CA TYR A 120 10.88 -17.09 12.31
C TYR A 120 11.70 -18.26 11.78
N ASN A 121 13.03 -18.24 11.96
CA ASN A 121 13.96 -19.17 11.33
C ASN A 121 13.68 -19.35 9.82
N GLY A 122 13.41 -18.25 9.13
CA GLY A 122 12.95 -18.26 7.76
C GLY A 122 14.06 -18.51 6.73
N LYS A 123 13.67 -18.99 5.55
CA LYS A 123 14.56 -19.25 4.42
C LYS A 123 14.41 -18.15 3.37
N ILE A 124 15.48 -17.40 3.09
CA ILE A 124 15.52 -16.49 1.94
C ILE A 124 15.46 -17.34 0.66
N ILE A 125 14.54 -17.00 -0.23
CA ILE A 125 14.23 -17.79 -1.41
C ILE A 125 13.79 -16.87 -2.56
N ASN A 126 13.74 -17.37 -3.79
CA ASN A 126 13.09 -16.63 -4.87
C ASN A 126 11.57 -16.91 -4.85
N LEU A 127 10.78 -16.05 -5.52
CA LEU A 127 9.32 -16.14 -5.50
C LEU A 127 8.78 -17.50 -5.97
N VAL A 128 9.32 -18.01 -7.08
CA VAL A 128 8.83 -19.23 -7.74
C VAL A 128 9.12 -20.44 -6.85
N ASP A 129 10.36 -20.59 -6.39
CA ASP A 129 10.77 -21.66 -5.48
C ASP A 129 10.02 -21.55 -4.15
N GLY A 130 9.77 -20.33 -3.64
CA GLY A 130 8.98 -20.13 -2.42
C GLY A 130 7.53 -20.61 -2.55
N ILE A 131 6.90 -20.45 -3.72
CA ILE A 131 5.56 -20.96 -3.99
C ILE A 131 5.58 -22.48 -4.24
N ASN A 132 6.60 -22.98 -4.91
CA ASN A 132 6.76 -24.40 -5.25
C ASN A 132 7.10 -25.26 -4.01
N GLU A 133 7.95 -24.76 -3.12
CA GLU A 133 8.37 -25.45 -1.89
C GLU A 133 7.37 -25.25 -0.74
N GLY A 134 6.64 -24.14 -0.72
CA GLY A 134 5.74 -23.80 0.38
C GLY A 134 4.41 -24.57 0.35
N GLU A 135 3.94 -24.95 1.53
CA GLU A 135 2.64 -25.61 1.71
C GLU A 135 1.61 -24.71 2.39
N SER A 136 0.38 -25.20 2.52
CA SER A 136 -0.75 -24.44 3.10
C SER A 136 -0.53 -23.91 4.52
N SER A 137 0.37 -24.54 5.28
CA SER A 137 0.77 -24.15 6.64
C SER A 137 1.93 -23.16 6.67
N ASP A 138 2.54 -22.86 5.53
CA ASP A 138 3.67 -21.95 5.42
C ASP A 138 3.23 -20.55 4.99
N THR A 139 4.15 -19.60 5.17
CA THR A 139 3.98 -18.22 4.78
C THR A 139 5.16 -17.74 3.95
N LEU A 140 4.88 -17.22 2.77
CA LEU A 140 5.85 -16.48 1.97
C LEU A 140 5.66 -14.98 2.24
N ILE A 141 6.71 -14.31 2.73
CA ILE A 141 6.71 -12.88 2.99
C ILE A 141 7.51 -12.18 1.88
N ASN A 142 6.84 -11.33 1.11
CA ASN A 142 7.47 -10.46 0.13
C ASN A 142 7.75 -9.09 0.75
N PHE A 143 8.96 -8.58 0.58
CA PHE A 143 9.33 -7.25 1.06
C PHE A 143 9.29 -6.22 -0.07
N SER A 144 8.84 -5.00 0.20
CA SER A 144 8.83 -3.90 -0.78
C SER A 144 9.08 -2.55 -0.11
N TYR A 145 9.62 -1.59 -0.86
CA TYR A 145 9.69 -0.19 -0.43
C TYR A 145 8.41 0.60 -0.75
N HIS A 146 7.57 0.06 -1.65
CA HIS A 146 6.38 0.73 -2.16
C HIS A 146 5.21 0.70 -1.15
N PRO A 147 4.33 1.72 -1.17
CA PRO A 147 3.07 1.69 -0.44
C PRO A 147 2.25 0.43 -0.73
N LEU A 148 1.64 -0.16 0.30
CA LEU A 148 0.94 -1.44 0.15
C LEU A 148 -0.47 -1.31 -0.44
N ARG A 149 -1.03 -0.11 -0.46
CA ARG A 149 -2.27 0.18 -1.21
C ARG A 149 -2.14 -0.14 -2.71
N ASP A 150 -0.95 0.01 -3.27
CA ASP A 150 -0.72 -0.03 -4.70
C ASP A 150 -0.60 -1.48 -5.17
N GLN A 151 -0.75 -1.68 -6.47
CA GLN A 151 -0.40 -2.95 -7.08
C GLN A 151 1.11 -3.08 -7.04
N ILE A 152 1.62 -4.13 -6.39
CA ILE A 152 3.06 -4.33 -6.22
C ILE A 152 3.51 -5.22 -7.36
N SER A 153 4.30 -4.65 -8.27
CA SER A 153 4.92 -5.41 -9.34
C SER A 153 5.96 -6.36 -8.77
N LYS A 154 6.30 -7.42 -9.51
CA LYS A 154 7.43 -8.30 -9.19
C LYS A 154 8.74 -7.53 -9.04
N HIS A 155 8.91 -6.43 -9.80
CA HIS A 155 10.09 -5.56 -9.74
C HIS A 155 10.15 -4.69 -8.48
N ASP A 156 9.02 -4.50 -7.80
CA ASP A 156 8.92 -3.71 -6.57
C ASP A 156 9.23 -4.56 -5.32
N VAL A 157 9.36 -5.87 -5.48
CA VAL A 157 9.69 -6.81 -4.42
C VAL A 157 11.20 -7.01 -4.37
N ILE A 158 11.78 -6.77 -3.20
CA ILE A 158 13.24 -6.79 -2.99
C ILE A 158 13.75 -8.14 -2.50
N ALA A 159 12.92 -8.89 -1.78
CA ALA A 159 13.29 -10.16 -1.17
C ALA A 159 12.04 -10.99 -0.85
N HIS A 160 12.22 -12.31 -0.76
CA HIS A 160 11.20 -13.25 -0.32
C HIS A 160 11.74 -14.12 0.82
N LEU A 161 10.93 -14.30 1.85
CA LEU A 161 11.24 -15.12 3.01
C LEU A 161 10.15 -16.15 3.20
N LEU A 162 10.49 -17.43 3.07
CA LEU A 162 9.60 -18.54 3.38
C LEU A 162 9.72 -18.89 4.86
N VAL A 163 8.58 -19.01 5.52
CA VAL A 163 8.46 -19.28 6.96
C VAL A 163 7.53 -20.46 7.17
N ASN A 164 7.94 -21.40 8.03
CA ASN A 164 7.14 -22.57 8.39
C ASN A 164 6.15 -22.26 9.52
N GLU A 165 5.31 -21.23 9.32
CA GLU A 165 4.23 -20.86 10.24
C GLU A 165 2.99 -20.40 9.45
N PRO A 166 1.77 -20.65 9.98
CA PRO A 166 0.54 -20.27 9.29
C PRO A 166 0.41 -18.76 9.07
N VAL A 167 -0.08 -18.39 7.89
CA VAL A 167 -0.17 -16.98 7.44
C VAL A 167 -0.87 -16.04 8.41
N ASN A 168 -1.91 -16.51 9.10
CA ASN A 168 -2.65 -15.67 10.03
C ASN A 168 -1.82 -15.34 11.29
N GLU A 169 -0.99 -16.28 11.76
CA GLU A 169 -0.13 -16.09 12.92
C GLU A 169 0.99 -15.11 12.58
N VAL A 170 1.67 -15.36 11.46
CA VAL A 170 2.72 -14.48 10.93
C VAL A 170 2.16 -13.07 10.68
N TYR A 171 0.99 -12.96 10.05
CA TYR A 171 0.33 -11.68 9.80
C TYR A 171 0.04 -10.91 11.09
N ASN A 172 -0.58 -11.56 12.08
CA ASN A 172 -0.94 -10.92 13.34
C ASN A 172 0.30 -10.44 14.10
N ASN A 173 1.34 -11.27 14.13
CA ASN A 173 2.61 -10.94 14.77
C ASN A 173 3.33 -9.79 14.06
N LEU A 174 3.49 -9.86 12.73
CA LEU A 174 4.13 -8.80 11.96
C LEU A 174 3.33 -7.50 12.04
N ARG A 175 1.99 -7.54 11.97
CA ARG A 175 1.15 -6.34 12.09
C ARG A 175 1.29 -5.67 13.46
N ARG A 176 1.32 -6.46 14.54
CA ARG A 176 1.50 -5.95 15.91
C ARG A 176 2.87 -5.34 16.10
N ASP A 177 3.91 -6.00 15.60
CA ASP A 177 5.31 -5.67 15.88
C ASP A 177 5.96 -4.84 14.74
N ALA A 178 5.20 -4.45 13.71
CA ALA A 178 5.73 -3.80 12.50
C ALA A 178 6.54 -2.54 12.79
N VAL A 179 6.01 -1.65 13.62
CA VAL A 179 6.71 -0.41 14.00
C VAL A 179 8.01 -0.74 14.75
N LEU A 180 7.99 -1.75 15.64
CA LEU A 180 9.18 -2.18 16.36
C LEU A 180 10.25 -2.73 15.41
N TYR A 181 9.88 -3.57 14.44
CA TYR A 181 10.81 -4.07 13.43
C TYR A 181 11.46 -2.93 12.66
N ILE A 182 10.63 -2.04 12.13
CA ILE A 182 11.08 -0.94 11.29
C ILE A 182 11.97 0.03 12.09
N THR A 183 11.51 0.48 13.26
CA THR A 183 12.27 1.41 14.10
C THR A 183 13.57 0.80 14.62
N SER A 184 13.59 -0.49 14.96
CA SER A 184 14.80 -1.12 15.49
C SER A 184 15.85 -1.49 14.41
N ALA A 185 15.44 -1.52 13.15
CA ALA A 185 16.30 -1.88 12.02
C ALA A 185 16.81 -0.66 11.25
N ILE A 186 16.11 0.47 11.34
CA ILE A 186 16.54 1.77 10.81
C ILE A 186 17.70 2.32 11.67
N GLU A 187 18.76 2.79 11.02
CA GLU A 187 19.80 3.61 11.68
C GLU A 187 19.23 5.00 12.02
N ASP A 188 19.73 5.65 13.09
CA ASP A 188 19.22 6.82 13.86
C ASP A 188 18.55 8.05 13.13
N THR A 189 18.30 8.03 11.81
CA THR A 189 17.93 9.21 11.02
C THR A 189 16.75 9.07 10.05
N GLN A 190 16.04 7.95 9.95
CA GLN A 190 14.98 7.83 8.93
C GLN A 190 13.54 8.12 9.37
N TRP A 191 13.27 8.24 10.67
CA TRP A 191 11.98 8.74 11.13
C TRP A 191 12.02 10.24 11.41
N TYR A 192 11.09 10.96 10.80
CA TYR A 192 10.89 12.38 11.01
C TYR A 192 9.62 12.60 11.82
N GLU A 193 9.75 13.29 12.94
CA GLU A 193 8.63 13.93 13.60
C GLU A 193 8.47 15.35 13.02
N VAL A 194 7.39 15.57 12.28
CA VAL A 194 7.05 16.86 11.70
C VAL A 194 5.74 17.37 12.26
N ARG A 195 5.63 18.69 12.38
CA ARG A 195 4.39 19.36 12.77
C ARG A 195 3.85 20.12 11.58
N ILE A 196 2.60 19.86 11.22
CA ILE A 196 1.91 20.53 10.12
C ILE A 196 0.87 21.46 10.73
N ASN A 197 1.00 22.75 10.50
CA ASN A 197 0.03 23.75 10.90
C ASN A 197 -0.88 24.08 9.71
N ILE A 198 -2.19 23.99 9.93
CA ILE A 198 -3.23 24.42 9.01
C ILE A 198 -3.67 25.82 9.43
N TYR A 199 -3.43 26.79 8.54
CA TYR A 199 -3.98 28.13 8.69
C TYR A 199 -5.17 28.25 7.78
N ASP A 200 -6.25 28.78 8.34
CA ASP A 200 -7.47 28.94 7.60
C ASP A 200 -8.07 30.31 7.89
N ILE A 201 -8.07 31.14 6.85
CA ILE A 201 -8.59 32.50 6.90
C ILE A 201 -10.14 32.47 6.85
N TRP A 202 -10.73 31.35 6.44
CA TRP A 202 -12.15 31.19 6.11
C TRP A 202 -12.95 30.36 7.12
N GLY A 203 -12.31 29.82 8.16
CA GLY A 203 -12.98 29.08 9.24
C GLY A 203 -13.56 27.72 8.82
N LYS A 204 -13.06 27.15 7.72
CA LYS A 204 -13.36 25.82 7.16
C LYS A 204 -12.28 24.78 7.50
N TYR A 205 -11.73 24.83 8.73
CA TYR A 205 -10.59 24.01 9.14
C TYR A 205 -10.84 22.51 8.94
N ASP A 206 -12.07 22.05 9.19
CA ASP A 206 -12.48 20.67 8.99
C ASP A 206 -12.28 20.21 7.53
N ILE A 207 -12.53 21.08 6.55
CA ILE A 207 -12.33 20.76 5.13
C ILE A 207 -10.84 20.67 4.82
N HIS A 208 -10.02 21.61 5.32
CA HIS A 208 -8.57 21.57 5.12
C HIS A 208 -7.91 20.37 5.80
N TYR A 209 -8.36 20.04 7.00
CA TYR A 209 -7.99 18.84 7.72
C TYR A 209 -8.32 17.59 6.90
N LYS A 210 -9.57 17.44 6.44
CA LYS A 210 -10.00 16.31 5.61
C LYS A 210 -9.13 16.20 4.36
N ARG A 211 -8.90 17.30 3.63
CA ARG A 211 -8.02 17.31 2.44
C ARG A 211 -6.62 16.77 2.75
N LEU A 212 -6.02 17.22 3.85
CA LEU A 212 -4.71 16.75 4.27
C LEU A 212 -4.73 15.26 4.65
N ILE A 213 -5.69 14.82 5.46
CA ILE A 213 -5.80 13.42 5.88
C ILE A 213 -6.08 12.50 4.69
N THR A 214 -6.92 12.89 3.73
CA THR A 214 -7.16 12.12 2.50
C THR A 214 -5.84 11.83 1.80
N VAL A 215 -4.99 12.85 1.61
CA VAL A 215 -3.67 12.68 0.98
C VAL A 215 -2.72 11.85 1.83
N LEU A 216 -2.57 12.16 3.12
CA LEU A 216 -1.62 11.44 3.98
C LEU A 216 -2.00 9.96 4.14
N ARG A 217 -3.30 9.67 4.24
CA ARG A 217 -3.84 8.31 4.31
C ARG A 217 -3.58 7.58 3.01
N ASP A 218 -3.99 8.20 1.89
CA ASP A 218 -3.84 7.62 0.57
C ASP A 218 -2.37 7.30 0.34
N MET A 219 -1.46 8.27 0.44
CA MET A 219 -0.02 8.05 0.19
C MET A 219 0.69 7.17 1.24
N GLU A 220 -0.01 6.69 2.28
CA GLU A 220 0.58 6.04 3.45
C GLU A 220 1.77 6.85 4.01
N ALA A 221 1.62 8.17 4.07
CA ALA A 221 2.70 9.11 4.33
C ALA A 221 3.25 9.04 5.75
N GLY A 222 2.56 8.40 6.69
CA GLY A 222 3.05 8.22 8.05
C GLY A 222 1.95 7.87 9.06
N LEU A 223 2.27 8.08 10.33
CA LEU A 223 1.37 7.93 11.48
C LEU A 223 1.08 9.31 12.07
N VAL A 224 -0.20 9.64 12.20
CA VAL A 224 -0.62 10.84 12.95
C VAL A 224 -0.52 10.51 14.45
N LEU A 225 0.37 11.19 15.15
CA LEU A 225 0.62 10.97 16.59
C LEU A 225 -0.26 11.85 17.48
N GLY A 226 -0.77 12.96 16.94
CA GLY A 226 -1.61 13.86 17.71
C GLY A 226 -2.12 15.03 16.89
N GLU A 227 -3.22 15.59 17.34
CA GLU A 227 -3.90 16.71 16.73
C GLU A 227 -4.32 17.69 17.84
N SER A 228 -4.13 18.98 17.61
CA SER A 228 -4.44 19.99 18.62
C SER A 228 -4.61 21.37 18.02
N TRP A 229 -5.51 22.15 18.60
CA TRP A 229 -5.50 23.60 18.42
C TRP A 229 -4.30 24.19 19.17
N THR A 230 -3.54 25.04 18.50
CA THR A 230 -2.44 25.80 19.11
C THR A 230 -2.50 27.25 18.65
N LEU A 231 -1.80 28.11 19.37
CA LEU A 231 -1.54 29.47 18.93
C LEU A 231 -0.19 29.50 18.23
N ASP A 232 -0.15 30.04 17.02
CA ASP A 232 1.10 30.36 16.35
C ASP A 232 1.44 31.84 16.55
N HIS A 233 2.67 32.10 17.00
CA HIS A 233 3.19 33.44 17.28
C HIS A 233 3.99 33.91 16.07
N ALA A 234 3.31 34.08 14.93
CA ALA A 234 3.94 34.42 13.66
C ALA A 234 4.63 35.80 13.68
N ILE A 235 4.17 36.72 14.55
CA ILE A 235 4.70 38.08 14.74
C ILE A 235 4.59 38.42 16.24
N ALA A 236 5.55 39.16 16.79
CA ALA A 236 5.48 39.63 18.18
C ALA A 236 4.11 40.26 18.48
N LEU A 237 3.42 39.75 19.51
CA LEU A 237 2.10 40.16 20.02
C LEU A 237 0.86 39.74 19.21
N LEU A 238 0.99 39.01 18.09
CA LEU A 238 -0.16 38.45 17.36
C LEU A 238 -0.12 36.92 17.41
N SER A 239 -1.17 36.33 17.99
CA SER A 239 -1.37 34.89 18.10
C SER A 239 -2.52 34.47 17.20
N VAL A 240 -2.25 33.63 16.21
CA VAL A 240 -3.29 33.12 15.30
C VAL A 240 -3.61 31.68 15.70
N PRO A 241 -4.90 31.32 15.89
CA PRO A 241 -5.26 29.93 16.13
C PRO A 241 -4.99 29.09 14.88
N VAL A 242 -4.24 28.02 15.06
CA VAL A 242 -3.91 27.06 14.00
C VAL A 242 -4.24 25.65 14.47
N TYR A 243 -4.68 24.81 13.54
CA TYR A 243 -4.84 23.39 13.80
C TYR A 243 -3.52 22.68 13.47
N GLN A 244 -2.90 22.06 14.47
CA GLN A 244 -1.62 21.38 14.33
C GLN A 244 -1.81 19.87 14.30
N ILE A 245 -1.15 19.22 13.34
CA ILE A 245 -1.03 17.77 13.23
C ILE A 245 0.43 17.39 13.47
N LYS A 246 0.67 16.44 14.37
CA LYS A 246 1.97 15.81 14.56
C LYS A 246 2.02 14.53 13.72
N LEU A 247 2.92 14.49 12.75
CA LEU A 247 3.10 13.38 11.83
C LEU A 247 4.46 12.74 12.07
N PHE A 248 4.46 11.41 12.24
CA PHE A 248 5.66 10.58 12.27
C PHE A 248 5.78 9.85 10.94
N THR A 249 6.83 10.15 10.19
CA THR A 249 6.94 9.76 8.77
C THR A 249 8.36 9.34 8.41
N MET A 250 8.48 8.45 7.41
CA MET A 250 9.75 8.13 6.76
C MET A 250 10.03 9.02 5.54
N LEU A 251 9.07 9.85 5.13
CA LEU A 251 9.24 10.81 4.05
C LEU A 251 10.09 11.98 4.54
N ASN A 252 11.00 12.43 3.68
CA ASN A 252 11.79 13.60 3.98
C ASN A 252 10.86 14.82 4.25
N PRO A 253 11.13 15.65 5.27
CA PRO A 253 10.31 16.82 5.56
C PRO A 253 10.14 17.79 4.37
N VAL A 254 11.11 17.83 3.45
CA VAL A 254 11.01 18.57 2.19
C VAL A 254 9.93 17.97 1.28
N GLU A 255 9.85 16.64 1.16
CA GLU A 255 8.83 15.96 0.37
C GLU A 255 7.43 16.20 0.94
N ILE A 256 7.28 16.20 2.27
CA ILE A 256 6.02 16.58 2.91
C ILE A 256 5.67 18.04 2.54
N LYS A 257 6.64 18.97 2.56
CA LYS A 257 6.34 20.36 2.11
C LYS A 257 5.87 20.41 0.66
N GLU A 258 6.45 19.63 -0.24
CA GLU A 258 5.98 19.56 -1.64
C GLU A 258 4.52 19.08 -1.73
N ILE A 259 4.13 18.08 -0.93
CA ILE A 259 2.74 17.60 -0.83
C ILE A 259 1.82 18.72 -0.35
N LEU A 260 2.20 19.41 0.73
CA LEU A 260 1.43 20.51 1.30
C LEU A 260 1.25 21.65 0.30
N MET A 261 2.29 22.01 -0.44
CA MET A 261 2.20 23.01 -1.51
C MET A 261 1.22 22.61 -2.62
N GLY A 262 1.11 21.31 -2.93
CA GLY A 262 0.09 20.80 -3.86
C GLY A 262 -1.35 20.93 -3.34
N LEU A 263 -1.54 21.02 -2.02
CA LEU A 263 -2.84 21.26 -1.38
C LEU A 263 -3.16 22.75 -1.17
N GLU A 264 -2.15 23.62 -1.19
CA GLU A 264 -2.34 25.07 -1.06
C GLU A 264 -3.09 25.68 -2.26
N TYR A 265 -3.05 25.07 -3.45
CA TYR A 265 -3.59 25.62 -4.70
C TYR A 265 -4.57 24.67 -5.41
N ASP A 266 -5.51 25.24 -6.16
CA ASP A 266 -6.37 24.51 -7.11
C ASP A 266 -5.72 24.35 -8.50
N SER A 267 -6.43 23.75 -9.45
CA SER A 267 -5.94 23.54 -10.83
C SER A 267 -5.80 24.84 -11.63
N GLN A 268 -6.50 25.89 -11.25
CA GLN A 268 -6.44 27.21 -11.88
C GLN A 268 -5.35 28.10 -11.27
N GLY A 269 -4.75 27.68 -10.15
CA GLY A 269 -3.72 28.40 -9.42
C GLY A 269 -4.29 29.32 -8.33
N ASN A 270 -5.58 29.21 -8.01
CA ASN A 270 -6.16 29.92 -6.88
C ASN A 270 -5.69 29.27 -5.59
N ARG A 271 -5.32 30.09 -4.62
CA ARG A 271 -4.91 29.61 -3.30
C ARG A 271 -6.15 29.20 -2.51
N LEU A 272 -6.19 27.94 -2.09
CA LEU A 272 -7.27 27.36 -1.31
C LEU A 272 -7.01 27.40 0.20
N GLY A 273 -5.75 27.32 0.63
CA GLY A 273 -5.39 27.32 2.06
C GLY A 273 -3.89 27.49 2.27
N ASP A 274 -3.46 27.46 3.53
CA ASP A 274 -2.04 27.54 3.89
C ASP A 274 -1.64 26.44 4.87
N PHE A 275 -0.56 25.75 4.52
CA PHE A 275 -0.07 24.59 5.26
C PHE A 275 1.43 24.77 5.53
N ASP A 276 1.79 25.03 6.78
CA ASP A 276 3.19 25.09 7.17
C ASP A 276 3.65 23.79 7.79
N ILE A 277 4.92 23.48 7.57
CA ILE A 277 5.58 22.33 8.19
C ILE A 277 6.79 22.77 8.99
N TYR A 278 6.93 22.18 10.17
CA TYR A 278 8.03 22.39 11.09
C TYR A 278 8.73 21.06 11.35
N TYR A 279 10.06 21.08 11.26
CA TYR A 279 10.92 19.96 11.62
C TYR A 279 12.00 20.47 12.58
N LYS A 280 12.23 19.76 13.69
CA LYS A 280 13.17 20.18 14.76
C LYS A 280 12.97 21.66 15.15
N ASN A 281 11.72 22.05 15.38
CA ASN A 281 11.30 23.42 15.75
C ASN A 281 11.60 24.51 14.71
N SER A 282 12.02 24.15 13.50
CA SER A 282 12.29 25.08 12.42
C SER A 282 11.27 24.93 11.29
N LYS A 283 10.70 26.05 10.84
CA LYS A 283 9.81 26.08 9.69
C LYS A 283 10.57 25.75 8.41
N ILE A 284 10.03 24.84 7.59
CA ILE A 284 10.55 24.54 6.26
C ILE A 284 9.87 25.46 5.25
N TYR A 285 10.67 26.36 4.71
CA TYR A 285 10.22 27.43 3.83
C TYR A 285 10.12 26.97 2.36
N GLY A 286 8.92 27.03 1.77
CA GLY A 286 8.67 26.65 0.38
C GLY A 286 9.52 27.45 -0.63
N ASN A 287 9.86 28.70 -0.31
CA ASN A 287 10.74 29.56 -1.10
C ASN A 287 12.16 28.98 -1.31
N ARG A 288 12.64 28.08 -0.45
CA ARG A 288 13.91 27.36 -0.70
C ARG A 288 13.79 26.33 -1.82
N ILE A 289 12.59 25.79 -2.03
CA ILE A 289 12.25 24.83 -3.10
C ILE A 289 11.91 25.59 -4.39
N ILE A 290 11.13 26.66 -4.30
CA ILE A 290 10.61 27.44 -5.44
C ILE A 290 11.71 28.23 -6.18
N LYS A 291 12.57 28.97 -5.46
CA LYS A 291 13.53 29.93 -6.06
C LYS A 291 14.56 29.31 -7.00
N LYS A 292 14.73 27.98 -6.99
CA LYS A 292 15.64 27.27 -7.88
C LYS A 292 14.99 26.80 -9.19
N ARG A 293 13.65 26.81 -9.29
CA ARG A 293 12.94 26.07 -10.36
C ARG A 293 11.75 26.80 -10.98
N PHE A 294 11.18 27.83 -10.35
CA PHE A 294 9.93 28.46 -10.81
C PHE A 294 9.95 29.98 -10.74
N SER A 295 9.16 30.61 -11.62
CA SER A 295 9.09 32.07 -11.77
C SER A 295 8.10 32.71 -10.80
N SER A 296 7.07 31.97 -10.35
CA SER A 296 6.07 32.42 -9.38
C SER A 296 5.63 31.32 -8.40
N LYS A 297 4.97 31.72 -7.30
CA LYS A 297 4.38 30.77 -6.33
C LYS A 297 3.19 30.00 -6.92
N GLU A 298 2.42 30.65 -7.79
CA GLU A 298 1.26 30.05 -8.47
C GLU A 298 1.69 28.96 -9.45
N GLU A 299 2.74 29.24 -10.23
CA GLU A 299 3.33 28.27 -11.16
C GLU A 299 3.87 27.05 -10.41
N ALA A 300 4.58 27.28 -9.30
CA ALA A 300 5.03 26.21 -8.42
C ALA A 300 3.84 25.43 -7.82
N GLY A 301 2.79 26.11 -7.37
CA GLY A 301 1.58 25.51 -6.82
C GLY A 301 0.89 24.56 -7.81
N LYS A 302 0.70 25.00 -9.06
CA LYS A 302 0.12 24.16 -10.14
C LYS A 302 0.97 22.91 -10.40
N MET A 303 2.29 23.07 -10.45
CA MET A 303 3.21 21.96 -10.69
C MET A 303 3.20 20.95 -9.53
N PHE A 304 3.28 21.41 -8.27
CA PHE A 304 3.19 20.53 -7.11
C PHE A 304 1.82 19.87 -6.99
N ARG A 305 0.74 20.55 -7.37
CA ARG A 305 -0.59 19.96 -7.46
C ARG A 305 -0.64 18.85 -8.50
N SER A 306 -0.12 19.08 -9.70
CA SER A 306 -0.04 18.04 -10.74
C SER A 306 0.76 16.82 -10.26
N LYS A 307 1.93 17.06 -9.64
CA LYS A 307 2.77 16.02 -9.03
C LYS A 307 2.06 15.28 -7.88
N LEU A 308 1.25 15.98 -7.09
CA LEU A 308 0.45 15.35 -6.04
C LEU A 308 -0.61 14.44 -6.67
N PHE A 309 -1.40 14.94 -7.61
CA PHE A 309 -2.46 14.19 -8.29
C PHE A 309 -1.93 12.97 -9.02
N SER A 310 -0.73 13.02 -9.61
CA SER A 310 -0.10 11.84 -10.23
C SER A 310 0.34 10.76 -9.22
N ARG A 311 0.39 11.07 -7.92
CA ARG A 311 0.84 10.15 -6.85
C ARG A 311 -0.30 9.62 -5.99
N ILE A 312 -1.52 10.16 -6.12
CA ILE A 312 -2.68 9.72 -5.34
C ILE A 312 -3.66 8.95 -6.22
N THR A 313 -4.42 8.06 -5.60
CA THR A 313 -5.39 7.19 -6.28
C THR A 313 -6.53 8.01 -6.91
N PRO A 314 -7.17 7.52 -8.00
CA PRO A 314 -8.34 8.18 -8.57
C PRO A 314 -9.46 8.42 -7.54
N GLU A 315 -9.63 7.51 -6.58
CA GLU A 315 -10.57 7.63 -5.48
C GLU A 315 -10.24 8.82 -4.57
N ALA A 316 -8.97 8.97 -4.18
CA ALA A 316 -8.51 10.11 -3.39
C ALA A 316 -8.58 11.43 -4.16
N GLN A 317 -8.27 11.42 -5.46
CA GLN A 317 -8.45 12.61 -6.33
C GLN A 317 -9.91 13.06 -6.34
N LYS A 318 -10.84 12.12 -6.52
CA LYS A 318 -12.27 12.41 -6.49
C LYS A 318 -12.73 12.96 -5.14
N GLU A 319 -12.29 12.35 -4.04
CA GLU A 319 -12.58 12.81 -2.68
C GLU A 319 -12.05 14.25 -2.46
N LEU A 320 -10.82 14.53 -2.89
CA LEU A 320 -10.23 15.88 -2.80
C LEU A 320 -11.01 16.91 -3.61
N MET A 321 -11.37 16.58 -4.86
CA MET A 321 -12.13 17.50 -5.71
C MET A 321 -13.50 17.84 -5.09
N LEU A 322 -14.18 16.86 -4.50
CA LEU A 322 -15.44 17.09 -3.78
C LEU A 322 -15.26 18.01 -2.55
N LEU A 323 -14.18 17.82 -1.79
CA LEU A 323 -13.86 18.70 -0.65
C LEU A 323 -13.55 20.13 -1.10
N GLU A 324 -12.84 20.29 -2.22
CA GLU A 324 -12.51 21.60 -2.80
C GLU A 324 -13.74 22.31 -3.38
N GLU A 325 -14.64 21.59 -4.05
CA GLU A 325 -15.93 22.15 -4.48
C GLU A 325 -16.76 22.68 -3.31
N ASN A 326 -16.80 21.92 -2.20
CA ASN A 326 -17.50 22.35 -0.99
C ASN A 326 -16.84 23.56 -0.33
N LEU A 327 -15.52 23.71 -0.47
CA LEU A 327 -14.81 24.91 -0.05
C LEU A 327 -15.26 26.11 -0.89
N ILE A 328 -15.23 25.99 -2.21
CA ILE A 328 -15.54 27.09 -3.15
C ILE A 328 -17.02 27.49 -3.12
N LYS A 329 -17.96 26.52 -3.11
CA LYS A 329 -19.42 26.79 -3.11
C LYS A 329 -19.90 27.52 -1.86
N ASN A 330 -19.21 27.35 -0.73
CA ASN A 330 -19.53 28.04 0.52
C ASN A 330 -18.83 29.41 0.64
N HIS A 331 -18.19 29.88 -0.44
CA HIS A 331 -17.53 31.19 -0.57
C HIS A 331 -18.07 32.03 -1.75
N SER A 332 -19.00 31.47 -2.53
CA SER A 332 -19.83 32.21 -3.51
C SER A 332 -21.12 32.65 -2.84
#